data_AF-A0A7C9JQT6-F1
#
_entry.id   AF-A0A7C9JQT6-F1
#
_cell.length_a   1.000
_cell.length_b   1.000
_cell.length_c   1.000
_cell.angle_alpha   90.00
_cell.angle_beta   90.00
_cell.angle_gamma   90.00
#
_symmetry.space_group_name_H-M   'P 1'
#
loop_
_entity.id
_entity.type
_entity.pdbx_description
1 polymer ?
#
loop_
_entity_poly.entity_id
_entity_poly.type
_entity_poly.pdbx_seq_one_letter_code
_entity_poly.pdbx_strand_id
1 'polypeptide(L)'
;MRRRLLGVALAVLLGGGVVAALVLGNLGSGVTVVRGVIGSEKKPFFDDPQVKAAFAKHGLQVEVDTAGSREIATSVDLDTYSFAFPSSAPAAEKIKKERGVNATFAPFFSPMAVATFEPIVATLTRAGVVSGTTFDIKKYLELVDKGTRWDALPGSAYKARKRVLLTTTDIRTSNSAAMYLALTSYVANGDDVVQGADARVAERVAPLFLDQGYSESTSEAPFEDYLAMGMGKTPMIMVYEAQYAARLFAGDGTIGPQMRLLYPSPTVLSKHTLVPFDENASEVGRLLTEDPEFAGLAAKHGFRTADPGVFAGLAKGTPLTPDLVDVVEPPTYDHLDQLVAMIEERYL
;
A
#
# COMPACT_ATOMS: atom_id res chain seq x y z
N MET A 1 51.23 37.64 -7.54
CA MET A 1 51.63 36.26 -7.92
C MET A 1 51.20 35.19 -6.90
N ARG A 2 51.47 35.35 -5.59
CA ARG A 2 51.16 34.33 -4.55
C ARG A 2 49.69 33.88 -4.45
N ARG A 3 48.71 34.78 -4.59
CA ARG A 3 47.28 34.43 -4.52
C ARG A 3 46.77 33.55 -5.68
N ARG A 4 47.36 33.67 -6.88
CA ARG A 4 47.00 32.85 -8.05
C ARG A 4 47.56 31.42 -7.93
N LEU A 5 48.76 31.26 -7.34
CA LEU A 5 49.36 29.95 -7.08
C LEU A 5 48.62 29.16 -6.00
N LEU A 6 48.13 29.84 -4.94
CA LEU A 6 47.28 29.22 -3.91
C LEU A 6 45.94 28.75 -4.47
N GLY A 7 45.31 29.52 -5.37
CA GLY A 7 44.06 29.13 -6.02
C GLY A 7 44.20 27.90 -6.92
N VAL A 8 45.31 27.80 -7.66
CA VAL A 8 45.60 26.64 -8.51
C VAL A 8 45.95 25.41 -7.67
N ALA A 9 46.72 25.54 -6.59
CA ALA A 9 47.01 24.44 -5.68
C ALA A 9 45.76 23.90 -4.99
N LEU A 10 44.84 24.79 -4.58
CA LEU A 10 43.57 24.40 -3.97
C LEU A 10 42.63 23.72 -4.99
N ALA A 11 42.60 24.21 -6.23
CA ALA A 11 41.82 23.58 -7.31
C ALA A 11 42.36 22.19 -7.70
N VAL A 12 43.68 21.98 -7.67
CA VAL A 12 44.30 20.67 -7.90
C VAL A 12 44.07 19.72 -6.71
N LEU A 13 44.08 20.22 -5.48
CA LEU A 13 43.73 19.42 -4.29
C LEU A 13 42.25 19.04 -4.26
N LEU A 14 41.35 19.96 -4.61
CA LEU A 14 39.92 19.68 -4.71
C LEU A 14 39.60 18.77 -5.90
N GLY A 15 40.21 19.01 -7.06
CA GLY A 15 40.07 18.13 -8.23
C GLY A 15 40.65 16.74 -7.97
N GLY A 16 41.82 16.66 -7.32
CA GLY A 16 42.42 15.41 -6.89
C GLY A 16 41.59 14.68 -5.83
N GLY A 17 40.96 15.39 -4.90
CA GLY A 17 40.05 14.83 -3.91
C GLY A 17 38.74 14.30 -4.51
N VAL A 18 38.18 14.98 -5.50
CA VAL A 18 36.98 14.54 -6.24
C VAL A 18 37.29 13.35 -7.14
N VAL A 19 38.43 13.37 -7.84
CA VAL A 19 38.87 12.23 -8.65
C VAL A 19 39.26 11.05 -7.74
N ALA A 20 39.90 11.28 -6.60
CA ALA A 20 40.16 10.23 -5.62
C ALA A 20 38.86 9.69 -5.02
N ALA A 21 37.84 10.50 -4.75
CA ALA A 21 36.54 10.05 -4.27
C ALA A 21 35.73 9.28 -5.35
N LEU A 22 35.83 9.68 -6.61
CA LEU A 22 35.24 8.96 -7.74
C LEU A 22 35.96 7.64 -8.01
N VAL A 23 37.29 7.60 -7.91
CA VAL A 23 38.09 6.38 -8.10
C VAL A 23 37.98 5.46 -6.87
N LEU A 24 37.96 5.98 -5.64
CA LEU A 24 37.67 5.21 -4.42
C LEU A 24 36.21 4.75 -4.36
N GLY A 25 35.28 5.49 -4.94
CA GLY A 25 33.88 5.08 -5.11
C GLY A 25 33.68 4.01 -6.19
N ASN A 26 34.59 3.92 -7.18
CA ASN A 26 34.59 2.90 -8.24
C ASN A 26 35.62 1.77 -8.03
N LEU A 27 36.40 1.80 -6.95
CA LEU A 27 37.24 0.69 -6.53
C LEU A 27 36.38 -0.30 -5.73
N GLY A 28 35.55 -1.03 -6.48
CA GLY A 28 34.83 -2.26 -6.13
C GLY A 28 34.57 -2.51 -4.64
N SER A 29 33.47 -1.99 -4.12
CA SER A 29 32.77 -2.72 -3.06
C SER A 29 32.13 -3.93 -3.73
N GLY A 30 32.34 -5.14 -3.21
CA GLY A 30 31.71 -6.37 -3.69
C GLY A 30 30.20 -6.41 -3.37
N VAL A 31 29.47 -5.35 -3.75
CA VAL A 31 28.05 -5.17 -3.48
C VAL A 31 27.27 -5.54 -4.73
N THR A 32 26.36 -6.49 -4.60
CA THR A 32 25.49 -6.97 -5.67
C THR A 32 24.26 -6.08 -5.75
N VAL A 33 24.03 -5.44 -6.89
CA VAL A 33 22.82 -4.66 -7.14
C VAL A 33 21.68 -5.61 -7.47
N VAL A 34 20.57 -5.50 -6.73
CA VAL A 34 19.35 -6.30 -6.94
C VAL A 34 18.20 -5.33 -7.18
N ARG A 35 17.73 -5.27 -8.43
CA ARG A 35 16.65 -4.37 -8.82
C ARG A 35 15.31 -5.08 -8.76
N GLY A 36 14.28 -4.45 -8.20
CA GLY A 36 12.93 -5.01 -8.18
C GLY A 36 11.83 -3.99 -8.44
N VAL A 37 10.63 -4.49 -8.67
CA VAL A 37 9.41 -3.66 -8.78
C VAL A 37 8.48 -3.93 -7.61
N ILE A 38 7.99 -2.87 -6.96
CA ILE A 38 7.23 -2.94 -5.72
C ILE A 38 5.91 -2.14 -5.81
N GLY A 39 4.90 -2.54 -5.03
CA GLY A 39 3.79 -1.63 -4.71
C GLY A 39 4.26 -0.35 -3.99
N SER A 40 3.69 0.80 -4.34
CA SER A 40 4.16 2.13 -3.94
C SER A 40 4.27 2.36 -2.43
N GLU A 41 3.39 1.74 -1.64
CA GLU A 41 3.33 1.89 -0.18
C GLU A 41 4.57 1.32 0.54
N LYS A 42 5.38 0.49 -0.15
CA LYS A 42 6.66 -0.01 0.37
C LYS A 42 7.83 0.93 0.08
N LYS A 43 7.64 1.96 -0.76
CA LYS A 43 8.74 2.85 -1.18
C LYS A 43 9.41 3.54 0.01
N PRO A 44 8.68 4.09 1.02
CA PRO A 44 9.32 4.69 2.19
C PRO A 44 10.24 3.74 2.96
N PHE A 45 9.86 2.45 3.06
CA PHE A 45 10.69 1.42 3.68
C PHE A 45 11.98 1.17 2.90
N PHE A 46 11.90 0.93 1.58
CA PHE A 46 13.10 0.68 0.77
C PHE A 46 13.98 1.93 0.59
N ASP A 47 13.41 3.13 0.69
CA ASP A 47 14.16 4.38 0.64
C ASP A 47 14.91 4.69 1.94
N ASP A 48 14.50 4.10 3.07
CA ASP A 48 15.07 4.33 4.40
C ASP A 48 16.58 4.01 4.43
N PRO A 49 17.43 4.97 4.84
CA PRO A 49 18.86 4.74 5.00
C PRO A 49 19.22 3.55 5.91
N GLN A 50 18.41 3.25 6.95
CA GLN A 50 18.62 2.10 7.83
C GLN A 50 18.35 0.79 7.11
N VAL A 51 17.34 0.73 6.24
CA VAL A 51 17.03 -0.46 5.43
C VAL A 51 18.11 -0.68 4.37
N LYS A 52 18.55 0.38 3.70
CA LYS A 52 19.69 0.33 2.76
C LYS A 52 20.97 -0.13 3.45
N ALA A 53 21.26 0.40 4.64
CA ALA A 53 22.41 -0.02 5.43
C ALA A 53 22.30 -1.48 5.88
N ALA A 54 21.11 -1.95 6.26
CA ALA A 54 20.86 -3.35 6.60
C ALA A 54 21.20 -4.26 5.41
N PHE A 55 20.67 -3.98 4.21
CA PHE A 55 21.02 -4.75 3.00
C PHE A 55 22.52 -4.70 2.68
N ALA A 56 23.17 -3.54 2.85
CA ALA A 56 24.60 -3.39 2.59
C ALA A 56 25.47 -4.26 3.50
N LYS A 57 25.04 -4.56 4.74
CA LYS A 57 25.74 -5.53 5.62
C LYS A 57 25.78 -6.94 5.04
N HIS A 58 24.82 -7.27 4.18
CA HIS A 58 24.73 -8.53 3.45
C HIS A 58 25.32 -8.43 2.03
N GLY A 59 26.03 -7.34 1.71
CA GLY A 59 26.63 -7.14 0.39
C GLY A 59 25.59 -6.88 -0.72
N LEU A 60 24.39 -6.42 -0.37
CA LEU A 60 23.33 -6.13 -1.34
C LEU A 60 23.03 -4.63 -1.42
N GLN A 61 22.82 -4.15 -2.64
CA GLN A 61 22.22 -2.84 -2.92
C GLN A 61 20.88 -3.07 -3.60
N VAL A 62 19.80 -2.91 -2.83
CA VAL A 62 18.45 -3.10 -3.36
C VAL A 62 17.94 -1.80 -3.94
N GLU A 63 17.58 -1.83 -5.23
CA GLU A 63 16.98 -0.71 -5.95
C GLU A 63 15.56 -1.06 -6.36
N VAL A 64 14.63 -0.12 -6.23
CA VAL A 64 13.21 -0.39 -6.45
C VAL A 64 12.55 0.66 -7.32
N ASP A 65 11.74 0.19 -8.27
CA ASP A 65 10.73 0.99 -8.96
C ASP A 65 9.35 0.69 -8.40
N THR A 66 8.41 1.62 -8.56
CA THR A 66 7.04 1.46 -8.07
C THR A 66 6.04 1.32 -9.20
N ALA A 67 5.11 0.37 -9.07
CA ALA A 67 3.97 0.21 -9.96
C ALA A 67 2.74 -0.26 -9.17
N GLY A 68 1.55 -0.17 -9.77
CA GLY A 68 0.36 -0.76 -9.18
C GLY A 68 0.53 -2.27 -9.06
N SER A 69 0.12 -2.91 -7.96
CA SER A 69 0.36 -4.36 -7.80
C SER A 69 -0.35 -5.24 -8.83
N ARG A 70 -1.45 -4.78 -9.44
CA ARG A 70 -2.04 -5.48 -10.60
C ARG A 70 -1.25 -5.19 -11.88
N GLU A 71 -0.76 -3.96 -12.03
CA GLU A 71 0.15 -3.56 -13.12
C GLU A 71 1.43 -4.40 -13.14
N ILE A 72 2.03 -4.65 -11.96
CA ILE A 72 3.20 -5.53 -11.79
C ILE A 72 2.93 -6.94 -12.34
N ALA A 73 1.69 -7.42 -12.21
CA ALA A 73 1.30 -8.75 -12.69
C ALA A 73 0.77 -8.77 -14.13
N THR A 74 0.68 -7.63 -14.84
CA THR A 74 0.00 -7.55 -16.15
C THR A 74 0.78 -6.83 -17.23
N SER A 75 1.37 -5.67 -16.92
CA SER A 75 1.91 -4.77 -17.94
C SER A 75 3.33 -4.29 -17.67
N VAL A 76 3.88 -4.52 -16.47
CA VAL A 76 5.30 -4.26 -16.19
C VAL A 76 6.18 -5.29 -16.90
N ASP A 77 7.23 -4.83 -17.57
CA ASP A 77 8.27 -5.70 -18.13
C ASP A 77 9.17 -6.26 -17.00
N LEU A 78 8.81 -7.46 -16.54
CA LEU A 78 9.50 -8.15 -15.45
C LEU A 78 10.88 -8.68 -15.83
N ASP A 79 11.25 -8.71 -17.12
CA ASP A 79 12.60 -9.15 -17.55
C ASP A 79 13.69 -8.15 -17.15
N THR A 80 13.31 -6.92 -16.80
CA THR A 80 14.22 -5.86 -16.34
C THR A 80 14.51 -5.90 -14.84
N TYR A 81 13.90 -6.84 -14.10
CA TYR A 81 13.97 -6.92 -12.65
C TYR A 81 14.45 -8.31 -12.17
N SER A 82 15.06 -8.34 -10.98
CA SER A 82 15.42 -9.56 -10.25
C SER A 82 14.27 -10.07 -9.37
N PHE A 83 13.31 -9.21 -9.01
CA PHE A 83 12.11 -9.63 -8.27
C PHE A 83 10.91 -8.73 -8.53
N ALA A 84 9.72 -9.29 -8.30
CA ALA A 84 8.48 -8.55 -8.17
C ALA A 84 7.97 -8.64 -6.73
N PHE A 85 7.48 -7.55 -6.17
CA PHE A 85 6.96 -7.50 -4.79
C PHE A 85 5.60 -6.79 -4.72
N PRO A 86 4.54 -7.39 -5.32
CA PRO A 86 3.19 -6.87 -5.17
C PRO A 86 2.73 -6.97 -3.72
N SER A 87 1.83 -6.07 -3.37
CA SER A 87 1.15 -6.01 -2.06
C SER A 87 0.01 -7.02 -1.97
N SER A 88 0.02 -8.05 -2.83
CA SER A 88 -1.12 -8.90 -3.15
C SER A 88 -0.66 -10.33 -3.36
N ALA A 89 -1.15 -11.26 -2.53
CA ALA A 89 -0.90 -12.69 -2.72
C ALA A 89 -1.47 -13.20 -4.06
N PRO A 90 -2.70 -12.86 -4.50
CA PRO A 90 -3.20 -13.24 -5.81
C PRO A 90 -2.28 -12.79 -6.97
N ALA A 91 -1.81 -11.53 -6.94
CA ALA A 91 -0.91 -11.02 -7.98
C ALA A 91 0.45 -11.75 -7.97
N ALA A 92 1.00 -12.02 -6.79
CA ALA A 92 2.22 -12.80 -6.66
C ALA A 92 2.07 -14.24 -7.19
N GLU A 93 0.95 -14.91 -6.91
CA GLU A 93 0.71 -16.26 -7.43
C GLU A 93 0.57 -16.28 -8.96
N LYS A 94 -0.06 -15.26 -9.56
CA LYS A 94 -0.06 -15.11 -11.03
C LYS A 94 1.37 -14.98 -11.58
N ILE A 95 2.16 -14.06 -11.04
CA ILE A 95 3.54 -13.81 -11.49
C ILE A 95 4.38 -15.09 -11.34
N LYS A 96 4.30 -15.74 -10.18
CA LYS A 96 4.98 -17.01 -9.89
C LYS A 96 4.65 -18.07 -10.94
N LYS A 97 3.36 -18.25 -11.26
CA LYS A 97 2.88 -19.20 -12.28
C LYS A 97 3.42 -18.86 -13.67
N GLU A 98 3.35 -17.60 -14.09
CA GLU A 98 3.78 -17.15 -15.42
C GLU A 98 5.29 -17.18 -15.61
N ARG A 99 6.04 -16.91 -14.55
CA ARG A 99 7.51 -16.93 -14.55
C ARG A 99 8.11 -18.31 -14.25
N GLY A 100 7.28 -19.30 -13.93
CA GLY A 100 7.74 -20.65 -13.57
C GLY A 100 8.61 -20.68 -12.31
N VAL A 101 8.38 -19.75 -11.38
CA VAL A 101 9.10 -19.63 -10.11
C VAL A 101 8.43 -20.51 -9.06
N ASN A 102 9.21 -21.18 -8.21
CA ASN A 102 8.67 -22.00 -7.12
C ASN A 102 8.65 -21.30 -5.76
N ALA A 103 9.56 -20.34 -5.55
CA ALA A 103 9.72 -19.63 -4.29
C ALA A 103 8.86 -18.36 -4.22
N THR A 104 8.37 -18.04 -3.02
CA THR A 104 7.74 -16.77 -2.68
C THR A 104 8.04 -16.45 -1.23
N PHE A 105 8.17 -15.17 -0.89
CA PHE A 105 8.41 -14.71 0.48
C PHE A 105 7.33 -13.70 0.87
N ALA A 106 6.69 -13.89 2.02
CA ALA A 106 5.67 -12.97 2.54
C ALA A 106 6.15 -12.34 3.87
N PRO A 107 7.15 -11.44 3.82
CA PRO A 107 7.83 -10.95 5.02
C PRO A 107 6.93 -10.11 5.93
N PHE A 108 5.90 -9.47 5.36
CA PHE A 108 4.97 -8.65 6.10
C PHE A 108 3.60 -8.51 5.41
N PHE A 109 2.61 -8.07 6.20
CA PHE A 109 1.24 -7.86 5.77
C PHE A 109 0.68 -6.55 6.34
N SER A 110 -0.37 -6.04 5.69
CA SER A 110 -1.11 -4.87 6.18
C SER A 110 -2.62 -5.07 5.99
N PRO A 111 -3.42 -4.87 7.05
CA PRO A 111 -4.87 -4.80 6.93
C PRO A 111 -5.30 -3.65 6.01
N MET A 112 -6.36 -3.86 5.24
CA MET A 112 -7.07 -2.74 4.63
C MET A 112 -7.79 -1.94 5.72
N ALA A 113 -7.71 -0.62 5.61
CA ALA A 113 -8.28 0.33 6.56
C ALA A 113 -8.88 1.55 5.84
N VAL A 114 -9.69 2.30 6.57
CA VAL A 114 -10.29 3.55 6.11
C VAL A 114 -9.70 4.70 6.91
N ALA A 115 -8.84 5.51 6.28
CA ALA A 115 -8.37 6.75 6.88
C ALA A 115 -9.40 7.86 6.67
N THR A 116 -9.79 8.52 7.74
CA THR A 116 -10.86 9.52 7.76
C THR A 116 -10.65 10.55 8.88
N PHE A 117 -11.68 11.29 9.26
CA PHE A 117 -11.63 12.37 10.24
C PHE A 117 -12.79 12.25 11.24
N GLU A 118 -12.57 12.71 12.47
CA GLU A 118 -13.55 12.69 13.57
C GLU A 118 -14.95 13.21 13.17
N PRO A 119 -15.11 14.34 12.43
CA PRO A 119 -16.43 14.81 12.01
C PRO A 119 -17.13 13.85 11.03
N ILE A 120 -16.36 13.13 10.21
CA ILE A 120 -16.85 12.12 9.28
C ILE A 120 -17.28 10.87 10.06
N VAL A 121 -16.44 10.40 11.00
CA VAL A 121 -16.77 9.30 11.92
C VAL A 121 -18.10 9.59 12.61
N ALA A 122 -18.24 10.74 13.26
CA ALA A 122 -19.48 11.11 13.96
C ALA A 122 -20.71 11.12 13.04
N THR A 123 -20.55 11.53 11.79
CA THR A 123 -21.63 11.52 10.78
C THR A 123 -22.02 10.10 10.41
N LEU A 124 -21.05 9.23 10.15
CA LEU A 124 -21.28 7.83 9.77
C LEU A 124 -21.78 6.98 10.94
N THR A 125 -21.38 7.29 12.18
CA THR A 125 -21.95 6.67 13.39
C THR A 125 -23.44 6.96 13.50
N ARG A 126 -23.87 8.21 13.29
CA ARG A 126 -25.31 8.55 13.27
C ARG A 126 -26.08 7.87 12.14
N ALA A 127 -25.41 7.64 11.00
CA ALA A 127 -25.97 6.88 9.90
C ALA A 127 -25.95 5.35 10.12
N GLY A 128 -25.37 4.88 11.23
CA GLY A 128 -25.26 3.46 11.59
C GLY A 128 -24.14 2.70 10.89
N VAL A 129 -23.37 3.34 10.01
CA VAL A 129 -22.27 2.73 9.23
C VAL A 129 -21.03 2.49 10.08
N VAL A 130 -20.80 3.30 11.12
CA VAL A 130 -19.62 3.19 11.99
C VAL A 130 -20.02 2.85 13.42
N SER A 131 -19.34 1.86 14.01
CA SER A 131 -19.48 1.48 15.41
C SER A 131 -18.10 1.27 16.03
N GLY A 132 -17.70 2.13 16.97
CA GLY A 132 -16.31 2.15 17.45
C GLY A 132 -15.34 2.44 16.31
N THR A 133 -14.37 1.56 16.08
CA THR A 133 -13.44 1.64 14.95
C THR A 133 -13.90 0.83 13.73
N THR A 134 -15.03 0.12 13.82
CA THR A 134 -15.55 -0.69 12.72
C THR A 134 -16.30 0.16 11.69
N PHE A 135 -15.99 -0.05 10.41
CA PHE A 135 -16.70 0.46 9.25
C PHE A 135 -17.51 -0.68 8.61
N ASP A 136 -18.83 -0.67 8.78
CA ASP A 136 -19.75 -1.71 8.33
C ASP A 136 -19.96 -1.61 6.80
N ILE A 137 -19.38 -2.56 6.06
CA ILE A 137 -19.41 -2.55 4.59
C ILE A 137 -20.82 -2.77 4.07
N LYS A 138 -21.62 -3.61 4.73
CA LYS A 138 -22.99 -3.89 4.32
C LYS A 138 -23.85 -2.64 4.37
N LYS A 139 -23.83 -1.92 5.51
CA LYS A 139 -24.58 -0.66 5.64
C LYS A 139 -24.02 0.45 4.75
N TYR A 140 -22.72 0.47 4.53
CA TYR A 140 -22.12 1.39 3.58
C TYR A 140 -22.63 1.14 2.15
N LEU A 141 -22.67 -0.12 1.70
CA LEU A 141 -23.23 -0.47 0.39
C LEU A 141 -24.71 -0.08 0.28
N GLU A 142 -25.50 -0.20 1.34
CA GLU A 142 -26.89 0.28 1.33
C GLU A 142 -27.00 1.80 1.12
N LEU A 143 -26.04 2.60 1.60
CA LEU A 143 -26.01 4.04 1.32
C LEU A 143 -25.66 4.32 -0.13
N VAL A 144 -24.70 3.57 -0.68
CA VAL A 144 -24.27 3.67 -2.09
C VAL A 144 -25.41 3.27 -3.02
N ASP A 145 -26.08 2.14 -2.75
CA ASP A 145 -27.22 1.62 -3.52
C ASP A 145 -28.34 2.68 -3.63
N LYS A 146 -28.55 3.48 -2.57
CA LYS A 146 -29.53 4.58 -2.52
C LYS A 146 -29.03 5.89 -3.17
N GLY A 147 -27.77 5.96 -3.60
CA GLY A 147 -27.15 7.18 -4.10
C GLY A 147 -27.07 8.28 -3.04
N THR A 148 -26.96 7.91 -1.75
CA THR A 148 -27.02 8.84 -0.62
C THR A 148 -25.91 9.89 -0.72
N ARG A 149 -26.25 11.16 -0.50
CA ARG A 149 -25.30 12.27 -0.48
C ARG A 149 -24.87 12.63 0.94
N TRP A 150 -23.67 13.17 1.07
CA TRP A 150 -23.12 13.64 2.35
C TRP A 150 -23.99 14.70 3.02
N ASP A 151 -24.57 15.64 2.25
CA ASP A 151 -25.45 16.68 2.79
C ASP A 151 -26.83 16.19 3.22
N ALA A 152 -27.25 15.02 2.73
CA ALA A 152 -28.49 14.35 3.12
C ALA A 152 -28.37 13.49 4.39
N LEU A 153 -27.13 13.22 4.86
CA LEU A 153 -26.93 12.43 6.08
C LEU A 153 -27.34 13.21 7.36
N PRO A 154 -27.97 12.53 8.35
CA PRO A 154 -28.41 13.16 9.59
C PRO A 154 -27.29 13.86 10.36
N GLY A 155 -27.43 15.18 10.53
CA GLY A 155 -26.44 15.98 11.25
C GLY A 155 -25.05 15.97 10.59
N SER A 156 -24.95 15.73 9.28
CA SER A 156 -23.67 15.66 8.59
C SER A 156 -22.82 16.90 8.80
N ALA A 157 -21.57 16.71 9.24
CA ALA A 157 -20.58 17.78 9.37
C ALA A 157 -19.97 18.15 8.00
N TYR A 158 -20.03 17.25 7.02
CA TYR A 158 -19.51 17.45 5.67
C TYR A 158 -20.67 17.71 4.71
N LYS A 159 -20.94 18.98 4.41
CA LYS A 159 -22.10 19.42 3.62
C LYS A 159 -21.87 19.39 2.10
N ALA A 160 -21.02 18.49 1.61
CA ALA A 160 -20.77 18.37 0.19
C ALA A 160 -21.96 17.73 -0.54
N ARG A 161 -22.31 18.25 -1.71
CA ARG A 161 -23.32 17.67 -2.63
C ARG A 161 -22.76 16.48 -3.42
N LYS A 162 -22.00 15.62 -2.75
CA LYS A 162 -21.33 14.43 -3.32
C LYS A 162 -21.95 13.17 -2.73
N ARG A 163 -21.95 12.07 -3.49
CA ARG A 163 -22.30 10.74 -2.97
C ARG A 163 -21.36 10.36 -1.82
N VAL A 164 -21.87 9.59 -0.87
CA VAL A 164 -21.06 9.00 0.21
C VAL A 164 -20.25 7.87 -0.40
N LEU A 165 -19.02 8.18 -0.81
CA LEU A 165 -18.09 7.23 -1.41
C LEU A 165 -16.78 7.20 -0.63
N LEU A 166 -16.24 5.99 -0.47
CA LEU A 166 -14.90 5.74 0.01
C LEU A 166 -13.92 5.91 -1.16
N THR A 167 -13.04 6.90 -1.06
CA THR A 167 -12.07 7.17 -2.12
C THR A 167 -11.08 6.01 -2.25
N THR A 168 -10.86 5.50 -3.45
CA THR A 168 -9.91 4.43 -3.76
C THR A 168 -9.14 4.70 -5.06
N THR A 169 -8.10 3.91 -5.29
CA THR A 169 -7.24 3.94 -6.47
C THR A 169 -7.92 3.34 -7.71
N ASP A 170 -7.25 3.41 -8.86
CA ASP A 170 -7.70 2.77 -10.10
C ASP A 170 -7.73 1.25 -9.93
N ILE A 171 -8.91 0.67 -10.15
CA ILE A 171 -9.18 -0.76 -10.01
C ILE A 171 -8.40 -1.62 -11.00
N ARG A 172 -7.97 -1.05 -12.13
CA ARG A 172 -7.25 -1.76 -13.18
C ARG A 172 -5.81 -2.04 -12.77
N THR A 173 -5.18 -1.09 -12.08
CA THR A 173 -3.74 -1.13 -11.78
C THR A 173 -3.42 -1.42 -10.31
N SER A 174 -4.27 -1.01 -9.37
CA SER A 174 -3.93 -0.94 -7.95
C SER A 174 -4.48 -2.09 -7.11
N ASN A 175 -3.71 -2.55 -6.12
CA ASN A 175 -4.19 -3.57 -5.18
C ASN A 175 -5.12 -3.02 -4.10
N SER A 176 -5.00 -1.76 -3.64
CA SER A 176 -5.96 -1.24 -2.65
C SER A 176 -7.39 -1.22 -3.20
N ALA A 177 -7.55 -0.89 -4.49
CA ALA A 177 -8.82 -1.01 -5.19
C ALA A 177 -9.24 -2.47 -5.41
N ALA A 178 -8.29 -3.37 -5.71
CA ALA A 178 -8.57 -4.80 -5.82
C ALA A 178 -9.04 -5.44 -4.49
N MET A 179 -8.45 -5.06 -3.36
CA MET A 179 -8.87 -5.53 -2.02
C MET A 179 -10.19 -4.90 -1.60
N TYR A 180 -10.43 -3.64 -1.98
CA TYR A 180 -11.74 -3.02 -1.80
C TYR A 180 -12.83 -3.70 -2.65
N LEU A 181 -12.52 -4.10 -3.89
CA LEU A 181 -13.39 -4.93 -4.70
C LEU A 181 -13.64 -6.28 -4.03
N ALA A 182 -12.59 -6.94 -3.51
CA ALA A 182 -12.73 -8.24 -2.85
C ALA A 182 -13.71 -8.19 -1.67
N LEU A 183 -13.56 -7.26 -0.74
CA LEU A 183 -14.45 -7.16 0.42
C LEU A 183 -15.87 -6.70 0.06
N THR A 184 -16.02 -5.80 -0.92
CA THR A 184 -17.36 -5.31 -1.30
C THR A 184 -18.11 -6.32 -2.16
N SER A 185 -17.40 -7.06 -3.03
CA SER A 185 -17.98 -8.15 -3.81
C SER A 185 -18.37 -9.33 -2.94
N TYR A 186 -17.60 -9.65 -1.89
CA TYR A 186 -17.97 -10.65 -0.88
C TYR A 186 -19.34 -10.34 -0.24
N VAL A 187 -19.52 -9.11 0.25
CA VAL A 187 -20.79 -8.67 0.85
C VAL A 187 -21.91 -8.60 -0.21
N ALA A 188 -21.61 -8.11 -1.42
CA ALA A 188 -22.57 -8.07 -2.51
C ALA A 188 -23.02 -9.48 -2.97
N ASN A 189 -22.17 -10.47 -2.77
CA ASN A 189 -22.42 -11.87 -3.05
C ASN A 189 -23.08 -12.64 -1.88
N GLY A 190 -23.57 -11.94 -0.86
CA GLY A 190 -24.26 -12.58 0.26
C GLY A 190 -23.32 -13.20 1.27
N ASP A 191 -22.19 -12.53 1.53
CA ASP A 191 -21.15 -12.93 2.47
C ASP A 191 -20.44 -14.23 2.02
N ASP A 192 -20.09 -14.33 0.73
CA ASP A 192 -19.36 -15.45 0.14
C ASP A 192 -18.37 -15.00 -0.95
N VAL A 193 -17.25 -15.71 -1.09
CA VAL A 193 -16.17 -15.38 -2.03
C VAL A 193 -16.66 -15.60 -3.47
N VAL A 194 -16.49 -14.58 -4.31
CA VAL A 194 -16.85 -14.68 -5.72
C VAL A 194 -15.95 -15.70 -6.43
N GLN A 195 -16.57 -16.67 -7.12
CA GLN A 195 -15.89 -17.76 -7.82
C GLN A 195 -15.73 -17.54 -9.33
N GLY A 196 -15.79 -16.28 -9.79
CA GLY A 196 -15.60 -15.90 -11.19
C GLY A 196 -16.46 -14.72 -11.62
N ALA A 197 -16.70 -14.62 -12.92
CA ALA A 197 -17.61 -13.67 -13.54
C ALA A 197 -19.04 -13.71 -12.93
N ASP A 198 -19.45 -12.67 -12.20
CA ASP A 198 -20.82 -12.46 -11.70
C ASP A 198 -21.29 -11.03 -12.07
N ALA A 199 -22.14 -10.94 -13.09
CA ALA A 199 -22.63 -9.66 -13.60
C ALA A 199 -23.49 -8.89 -12.58
N ARG A 200 -24.24 -9.58 -11.71
CA ARG A 200 -25.07 -8.97 -10.67
C ARG A 200 -24.19 -8.34 -9.60
N VAL A 201 -23.14 -9.05 -9.17
CA VAL A 201 -22.16 -8.52 -8.22
C VAL A 201 -21.41 -7.35 -8.83
N ALA A 202 -20.89 -7.50 -10.06
CA ALA A 202 -20.19 -6.44 -10.77
C ALA A 202 -21.05 -5.18 -10.93
N GLU A 203 -22.32 -5.31 -11.33
CA GLU A 203 -23.25 -4.19 -11.47
C GLU A 203 -23.46 -3.44 -10.14
N ARG A 204 -23.61 -4.17 -9.03
CA ARG A 204 -23.83 -3.57 -7.72
C ARG A 204 -22.61 -2.79 -7.21
N VAL A 205 -21.39 -3.30 -7.43
CA VAL A 205 -20.17 -2.67 -6.91
C VAL A 205 -19.52 -1.68 -7.86
N ALA A 206 -19.87 -1.69 -9.16
CA ALA A 206 -19.32 -0.77 -10.16
C ALA A 206 -19.40 0.72 -9.77
N PRO A 207 -20.52 1.24 -9.21
CA PRO A 207 -20.61 2.64 -8.79
C PRO A 207 -19.54 3.06 -7.78
N LEU A 208 -19.01 2.13 -6.97
CA LEU A 208 -17.94 2.43 -6.00
C LEU A 208 -16.66 2.92 -6.67
N PHE A 209 -16.44 2.55 -7.93
CA PHE A 209 -15.25 2.88 -8.71
C PHE A 209 -15.56 3.97 -9.73
N LEU A 210 -16.68 3.84 -10.46
CA LEU A 210 -17.04 4.71 -11.57
C LEU A 210 -17.46 6.13 -11.12
N ASP A 211 -18.06 6.27 -9.94
CA ASP A 211 -18.61 7.55 -9.48
C ASP A 211 -17.60 8.45 -8.75
N GLN A 212 -16.33 8.03 -8.64
CA GLN A 212 -15.30 8.76 -7.89
C GLN A 212 -14.64 9.89 -8.70
N GLY A 213 -14.70 9.80 -10.04
CA GLY A 213 -13.92 10.64 -10.94
C GLY A 213 -12.51 10.07 -11.18
N TYR A 214 -11.51 10.93 -11.32
CA TYR A 214 -10.12 10.51 -11.51
C TYR A 214 -9.59 9.77 -10.26
N SER A 215 -8.90 8.65 -10.49
CA SER A 215 -8.26 7.84 -9.45
C SER A 215 -6.80 7.62 -9.77
N GLU A 216 -5.94 7.65 -8.75
CA GLU A 216 -4.51 7.37 -8.89
C GLU A 216 -4.24 5.88 -9.13
N SER A 217 -3.16 5.57 -9.84
CA SER A 217 -2.78 4.18 -10.18
C SER A 217 -2.15 3.40 -9.02
N THR A 218 -1.67 4.10 -7.98
CA THR A 218 -1.00 3.52 -6.81
C THR A 218 -1.47 4.20 -5.51
N SER A 219 -1.30 3.53 -4.36
CA SER A 219 -1.95 3.91 -3.09
C SER A 219 -1.22 4.98 -2.29
N GLU A 220 0.04 5.30 -2.63
CA GLU A 220 0.82 6.28 -1.87
C GLU A 220 0.34 7.71 -2.12
N ALA A 221 0.09 8.09 -3.37
CA ALA A 221 -0.36 9.44 -3.71
C ALA A 221 -1.71 9.83 -3.06
N PRO A 222 -2.77 8.99 -3.09
CA PRO A 222 -4.01 9.31 -2.38
C PRO A 222 -3.86 9.44 -0.86
N PHE A 223 -2.91 8.70 -0.26
CA PHE A 223 -2.64 8.82 1.16
C PHE A 223 -1.96 10.15 1.49
N GLU A 224 -0.98 10.59 0.70
CA GLU A 224 -0.37 11.92 0.84
C GLU A 224 -1.41 13.04 0.64
N ASP A 225 -2.34 12.89 -0.30
CA ASP A 225 -3.46 13.82 -0.49
C ASP A 225 -4.37 13.90 0.74
N TYR A 226 -4.64 12.77 1.41
CA TYR A 226 -5.39 12.75 2.67
C TYR A 226 -4.65 13.50 3.78
N LEU A 227 -3.34 13.31 3.90
CA LEU A 227 -2.51 14.01 4.89
C LEU A 227 -2.48 15.52 4.63
N ALA A 228 -2.32 15.93 3.37
CA ALA A 228 -2.07 17.32 2.99
C ALA A 228 -3.36 18.15 2.77
N MET A 229 -4.38 17.57 2.12
CA MET A 229 -5.57 18.32 1.67
C MET A 229 -6.76 18.21 2.65
N GLY A 230 -6.71 17.23 3.56
CA GLY A 230 -7.70 17.04 4.61
C GLY A 230 -9.11 16.68 4.14
N MET A 231 -10.06 16.67 5.09
CA MET A 231 -11.42 16.16 4.88
C MET A 231 -12.24 16.88 3.79
N GLY A 232 -11.85 18.12 3.46
CA GLY A 232 -12.54 18.92 2.43
C GLY A 232 -12.47 18.28 1.06
N LYS A 233 -11.28 17.84 0.67
CA LYS A 233 -11.01 17.14 -0.59
C LYS A 233 -11.32 15.64 -0.47
N THR A 234 -10.83 15.02 0.60
CA THR A 234 -10.77 13.56 0.77
C THR A 234 -11.35 13.17 2.13
N PRO A 235 -12.68 13.06 2.27
CA PRO A 235 -13.33 12.82 3.57
C PRO A 235 -13.03 11.42 4.14
N MET A 236 -12.85 10.42 3.29
CA MET A 236 -12.40 9.08 3.66
C MET A 236 -11.74 8.38 2.47
N ILE A 237 -10.64 7.65 2.72
CA ILE A 237 -9.89 6.86 1.73
C ILE A 237 -9.64 5.43 2.18
N MET A 238 -9.62 4.51 1.23
CA MET A 238 -9.10 3.15 1.40
C MET A 238 -7.57 3.19 1.41
N VAL A 239 -6.95 2.65 2.46
CA VAL A 239 -5.50 2.62 2.68
C VAL A 239 -5.04 1.28 3.21
N TYR A 240 -3.74 1.02 3.15
CA TYR A 240 -3.12 0.03 4.02
C TYR A 240 -2.93 0.63 5.42
N GLU A 241 -3.24 -0.12 6.48
CA GLU A 241 -2.96 0.29 7.87
C GLU A 241 -1.50 0.75 8.03
N ALA A 242 -0.57 0.10 7.31
CA ALA A 242 0.85 0.38 7.39
C ALA A 242 1.20 1.82 7.03
N GLN A 243 0.53 2.41 6.04
CA GLN A 243 0.76 3.81 5.65
C GLN A 243 0.42 4.76 6.81
N TYR A 244 -0.72 4.54 7.48
CA TYR A 244 -1.13 5.33 8.65
C TYR A 244 -0.22 5.06 9.87
N ALA A 245 0.08 3.79 10.12
CA ALA A 245 0.91 3.36 11.25
C ALA A 245 2.35 3.89 11.14
N ALA A 246 2.95 3.91 9.95
CA ALA A 246 4.29 4.47 9.72
C ALA A 246 4.36 5.94 10.16
N ARG A 247 3.39 6.75 9.74
CA ARG A 247 3.29 8.17 10.12
C ARG A 247 3.06 8.35 11.62
N LEU A 248 2.21 7.50 12.21
CA LEU A 248 1.94 7.49 13.64
C LEU A 248 3.17 7.14 14.48
N PHE A 249 3.93 6.11 14.08
CA PHE A 249 5.14 5.66 14.77
C PHE A 249 6.32 6.62 14.59
N ALA A 250 6.41 7.28 13.42
CA ALA A 250 7.40 8.33 13.19
C ALA A 250 7.21 9.53 14.13
N GLY A 251 5.98 9.79 14.59
CA GLY A 251 5.67 10.90 15.49
C GLY A 251 5.98 12.27 14.86
N ASP A 252 5.97 12.35 13.53
CA ASP A 252 6.36 13.55 12.76
C ASP A 252 5.25 14.64 12.72
N GLY A 253 4.11 14.37 13.38
CA GLY A 253 2.97 15.28 13.46
C GLY A 253 2.07 15.27 12.22
N THR A 254 2.33 14.43 11.22
CA THR A 254 1.50 14.32 10.01
C THR A 254 0.12 13.71 10.31
N ILE A 255 0.05 12.80 11.29
CA ILE A 255 -1.23 12.33 11.84
C ILE A 255 -1.77 13.35 12.84
N GLY A 256 -2.73 14.16 12.39
CA GLY A 256 -3.36 15.19 13.20
C GLY A 256 -4.38 14.66 14.22
N PRO A 257 -4.76 15.46 15.23
CA PRO A 257 -5.65 15.04 16.32
C PRO A 257 -7.09 14.71 15.88
N GLN A 258 -7.50 15.17 14.70
CA GLN A 258 -8.81 14.86 14.13
C GLN A 258 -8.78 13.67 13.17
N MET A 259 -7.61 13.18 12.78
CA MET A 259 -7.49 12.03 11.89
C MET A 259 -7.85 10.75 12.63
N ARG A 260 -8.54 9.85 11.95
CA ARG A 260 -9.01 8.57 12.48
C ARG A 260 -8.74 7.47 11.49
N LEU A 261 -8.50 6.27 12.01
CA LEU A 261 -8.41 5.05 11.23
C LEU A 261 -9.58 4.14 11.64
N LEU A 262 -10.35 3.69 10.66
CA LEU A 262 -11.41 2.70 10.83
C LEU A 262 -11.02 1.41 10.10
N TYR A 263 -11.61 0.29 10.51
CA TYR A 263 -11.40 -1.02 9.90
C TYR A 263 -12.70 -1.49 9.26
N PRO A 264 -12.72 -1.75 7.95
CA PRO A 264 -13.83 -2.43 7.28
C PRO A 264 -14.24 -3.72 8.00
N SER A 265 -15.53 -4.03 8.01
CA SER A 265 -16.05 -5.35 8.40
C SER A 265 -17.03 -5.82 7.31
N PRO A 266 -16.69 -6.89 6.56
CA PRO A 266 -15.39 -7.60 6.63
C PRO A 266 -14.21 -6.75 6.12
N THR A 267 -13.00 -7.13 6.50
CA THR A 267 -11.74 -6.59 5.94
C THR A 267 -10.93 -7.66 5.20
N VAL A 268 -9.85 -7.25 4.52
CA VAL A 268 -8.87 -8.14 3.90
C VAL A 268 -7.49 -7.83 4.47
N LEU A 269 -6.72 -8.87 4.76
CA LEU A 269 -5.30 -8.75 5.09
C LEU A 269 -4.47 -8.81 3.80
N SER A 270 -3.89 -7.69 3.42
CA SER A 270 -3.03 -7.62 2.25
C SER A 270 -1.65 -8.20 2.57
N LYS A 271 -1.37 -9.41 2.08
CA LYS A 271 -0.05 -10.05 2.19
C LYS A 271 0.87 -9.49 1.12
N HIS A 272 1.96 -8.83 1.53
CA HIS A 272 2.98 -8.37 0.61
C HIS A 272 3.86 -9.57 0.29
N THR A 273 3.89 -9.99 -0.97
CA THR A 273 4.51 -11.27 -1.36
C THR A 273 5.54 -11.04 -2.45
N LEU A 274 6.80 -11.28 -2.13
CA LEU A 274 7.95 -11.17 -3.03
C LEU A 274 8.08 -12.46 -3.85
N VAL A 275 8.19 -12.30 -5.17
CA VAL A 275 8.50 -13.36 -6.14
C VAL A 275 9.92 -13.10 -6.68
N PRO A 276 10.90 -13.93 -6.29
CA PRO A 276 12.28 -13.79 -6.77
C PRO A 276 12.46 -14.44 -8.14
N PHE A 277 13.23 -13.83 -9.03
CA PHE A 277 13.57 -14.37 -10.35
C PHE A 277 15.01 -14.90 -10.43
N ASP A 278 15.82 -14.64 -9.40
CA ASP A 278 17.19 -15.13 -9.28
C ASP A 278 17.59 -15.41 -7.80
N GLU A 279 18.80 -15.90 -7.59
CA GLU A 279 19.34 -16.26 -6.25
C GLU A 279 19.55 -15.02 -5.36
N ASN A 280 19.97 -13.88 -5.92
CA ASN A 280 20.18 -12.66 -5.14
C ASN A 280 18.84 -12.08 -4.65
N ALA A 281 17.82 -12.11 -5.49
CA ALA A 281 16.45 -11.78 -5.11
C ALA A 281 15.87 -12.76 -4.09
N SER A 282 16.23 -14.04 -4.16
CA SER A 282 15.84 -15.02 -3.15
C SER A 282 16.47 -14.67 -1.79
N GLU A 283 17.71 -14.20 -1.78
CA GLU A 283 18.36 -13.69 -0.57
C GLU A 283 17.67 -12.42 -0.04
N VAL A 284 17.25 -11.49 -0.90
CA VAL A 284 16.44 -10.33 -0.49
C VAL A 284 15.16 -10.78 0.21
N GLY A 285 14.42 -11.71 -0.39
CA GLY A 285 13.19 -12.26 0.20
C GLY A 285 13.44 -12.97 1.53
N ARG A 286 14.53 -13.74 1.63
CA ARG A 286 14.94 -14.43 2.85
C ARG A 286 15.29 -13.46 3.96
N LEU A 287 16.12 -12.45 3.70
CA LEU A 287 16.50 -11.42 4.68
C LEU A 287 15.28 -10.67 5.22
N LEU A 288 14.38 -10.24 4.32
CA LEU A 288 13.15 -9.55 4.73
C LEU A 288 12.26 -10.42 5.63
N THR A 289 12.32 -11.75 5.48
CA THR A 289 11.45 -12.70 6.19
C THR A 289 12.05 -13.20 7.51
N GLU A 290 13.35 -13.48 7.51
CA GLU A 290 14.02 -14.23 8.57
C GLU A 290 14.88 -13.36 9.49
N ASP A 291 15.36 -12.21 9.00
CA ASP A 291 16.27 -11.38 9.78
C ASP A 291 15.50 -10.42 10.72
N PRO A 292 15.73 -10.48 12.04
CA PRO A 292 15.03 -9.63 13.01
C PRO A 292 15.24 -8.13 12.81
N GLU A 293 16.37 -7.69 12.23
CA GLU A 293 16.62 -6.28 11.92
C GLU A 293 15.59 -5.78 10.90
N PHE A 294 15.34 -6.54 9.84
CA PHE A 294 14.35 -6.21 8.82
C PHE A 294 12.92 -6.26 9.37
N ALA A 295 12.60 -7.22 10.26
CA ALA A 295 11.30 -7.23 10.93
C ALA A 295 11.09 -5.95 11.78
N GLY A 296 12.10 -5.52 12.52
CA GLY A 296 12.06 -4.28 13.30
C GLY A 296 11.90 -3.03 12.43
N LEU A 297 12.60 -2.97 11.30
CA LEU A 297 12.49 -1.87 10.34
C LEU A 297 11.12 -1.86 9.66
N ALA A 298 10.61 -3.01 9.20
CA ALA A 298 9.29 -3.12 8.57
C ALA A 298 8.18 -2.67 9.53
N ALA A 299 8.27 -3.05 10.81
CA ALA A 299 7.32 -2.63 11.82
C ALA A 299 7.35 -1.12 12.10
N LYS A 300 8.53 -0.48 12.10
CA LYS A 300 8.64 0.99 12.17
C LYS A 300 7.97 1.69 10.99
N HIS A 301 7.98 1.04 9.82
CA HIS A 301 7.24 1.46 8.62
C HIS A 301 5.79 0.95 8.61
N GLY A 302 5.24 0.59 9.77
CA GLY A 302 3.83 0.29 9.95
C GLY A 302 3.39 -1.10 9.50
N PHE A 303 4.29 -1.93 8.96
CA PHE A 303 3.92 -3.26 8.52
C PHE A 303 3.80 -4.24 9.69
N ARG A 304 2.82 -5.14 9.64
CA ARG A 304 2.75 -6.29 10.55
C ARG A 304 3.67 -7.39 10.01
N THR A 305 4.51 -7.95 10.86
CA THR A 305 5.52 -8.95 10.47
C THR A 305 5.15 -10.34 10.96
N ALA A 306 5.95 -11.34 10.59
CA ALA A 306 5.78 -12.72 11.06
C ALA A 306 5.93 -12.88 12.59
N ASP A 307 6.58 -11.93 13.27
CA ASP A 307 6.60 -11.82 14.73
C ASP A 307 5.60 -10.75 15.19
N PRO A 308 4.41 -11.16 15.70
CA PRO A 308 3.38 -10.22 16.13
C PRO A 308 3.84 -9.28 17.26
N GLY A 309 4.84 -9.69 18.06
CA GLY A 309 5.34 -8.92 19.19
C GLY A 309 6.02 -7.62 18.77
N VAL A 310 6.68 -7.60 17.61
CA VAL A 310 7.42 -6.43 17.11
C VAL A 310 6.45 -5.27 16.82
N PHE A 311 5.39 -5.53 16.06
CA PHE A 311 4.38 -4.52 15.75
C PHE A 311 3.56 -4.15 16.99
N ALA A 312 3.13 -5.14 17.79
CA ALA A 312 2.35 -4.89 19.00
C ALA A 312 3.08 -3.99 20.01
N GLY A 313 4.41 -4.10 20.09
CA GLY A 313 5.24 -3.23 20.90
C GLY A 313 5.15 -1.75 20.49
N LEU A 314 5.19 -1.47 19.17
CA LEU A 314 5.07 -0.11 18.62
C LEU A 314 3.62 0.42 18.69
N ALA A 315 2.64 -0.45 18.48
CA ALA A 315 1.22 -0.09 18.52
C ALA A 315 0.70 0.19 19.94
N LYS A 316 1.46 -0.15 20.99
CA LYS A 316 1.04 0.04 22.37
C LYS A 316 0.78 1.52 22.69
N GLY A 317 -0.44 1.83 23.13
CA GLY A 317 -0.86 3.19 23.46
C GLY A 317 -1.25 4.03 22.24
N THR A 318 -1.27 3.43 21.05
CA THR A 318 -1.80 4.04 19.83
C THR A 318 -3.26 3.61 19.60
N PRO A 319 -4.02 4.30 18.74
CA PRO A 319 -5.37 3.88 18.34
C PRO A 319 -5.42 2.65 17.40
N LEU A 320 -4.28 2.02 17.07
CA LEU A 320 -4.25 0.83 16.21
C LEU A 320 -4.77 -0.39 16.99
N THR A 321 -5.61 -1.21 16.34
CA THR A 321 -6.15 -2.41 16.98
C THR A 321 -5.15 -3.56 16.87
N PRO A 322 -4.83 -4.30 17.95
CA PRO A 322 -4.02 -5.51 17.82
C PRO A 322 -4.82 -6.62 17.13
N ASP A 323 -6.11 -6.68 17.41
CA ASP A 323 -7.01 -7.75 17.00
C ASP A 323 -7.87 -7.28 15.81
N LEU A 324 -7.74 -8.00 14.70
CA LEU A 324 -8.61 -7.85 13.54
C LEU A 324 -9.52 -9.06 13.50
N VAL A 325 -10.82 -8.78 13.54
CA VAL A 325 -11.88 -9.78 13.41
C VAL A 325 -12.53 -9.63 12.04
N ASP A 326 -13.22 -10.67 11.57
CA ASP A 326 -13.97 -10.64 10.31
C ASP A 326 -13.09 -10.34 9.08
N VAL A 327 -12.02 -11.13 8.94
CA VAL A 327 -11.11 -11.08 7.79
C VAL A 327 -11.56 -12.11 6.76
N VAL A 328 -11.73 -11.66 5.51
CA VAL A 328 -12.03 -12.53 4.37
C VAL A 328 -10.82 -12.69 3.45
N GLU A 329 -10.73 -13.83 2.78
CA GLU A 329 -9.75 -14.05 1.73
C GLU A 329 -10.25 -13.46 0.41
N PRO A 330 -9.38 -12.77 -0.36
CA PRO A 330 -9.77 -12.29 -1.68
C PRO A 330 -9.99 -13.46 -2.65
N PRO A 331 -10.78 -13.26 -3.73
CA PRO A 331 -10.84 -14.23 -4.83
C PRO A 331 -9.44 -14.53 -5.40
N THR A 332 -9.33 -15.63 -6.15
CA THR A 332 -8.15 -15.89 -6.97
C THR A 332 -7.91 -14.74 -7.94
N TYR A 333 -6.67 -14.61 -8.43
CA TYR A 333 -6.35 -13.55 -9.38
C TYR A 333 -7.31 -13.55 -10.58
N ASP A 334 -7.52 -14.71 -11.19
CA ASP A 334 -8.36 -14.86 -12.38
C ASP A 334 -9.82 -14.46 -12.12
N HIS A 335 -10.40 -14.84 -10.96
CA HIS A 335 -11.76 -14.46 -10.61
C HIS A 335 -11.89 -12.96 -10.32
N LEU A 336 -10.90 -12.39 -9.65
CA LEU A 336 -10.86 -10.95 -9.39
C LEU A 336 -10.71 -10.17 -10.70
N ASP A 337 -9.87 -10.66 -11.62
CA ASP A 337 -9.65 -10.07 -12.94
C ASP A 337 -10.91 -10.09 -13.81
N GLN A 338 -11.67 -11.18 -13.79
CA GLN A 338 -12.97 -11.25 -14.46
C GLN A 338 -13.96 -10.20 -13.93
N LEU A 339 -14.01 -9.98 -12.61
CA LEU A 339 -14.84 -8.93 -12.04
C LEU A 339 -14.35 -7.53 -12.42
N VAL A 340 -13.03 -7.30 -12.41
CA VAL A 340 -12.45 -6.02 -12.84
C VAL A 340 -12.80 -5.73 -14.29
N ALA A 341 -12.66 -6.71 -15.20
CA ALA A 341 -13.01 -6.55 -16.61
C ALA A 341 -14.48 -6.16 -16.80
N MET A 342 -15.42 -6.79 -16.07
CA MET A 342 -16.84 -6.44 -16.12
C MET A 342 -17.16 -5.01 -15.64
N ILE A 343 -16.37 -4.48 -14.71
CA ILE A 343 -16.49 -3.09 -14.24
C ILE A 343 -15.82 -2.15 -15.25
N GLU A 344 -14.67 -2.54 -15.80
CA GLU A 344 -13.91 -1.78 -16.80
C GLU A 344 -14.74 -1.51 -18.06
N GLU A 345 -15.49 -2.49 -18.54
CA GLU A 345 -16.40 -2.34 -19.69
C GLU A 345 -17.43 -1.21 -19.50
N ARG A 346 -17.68 -0.77 -18.27
CA ARG A 346 -18.64 0.29 -17.92
C ARG A 346 -18.01 1.67 -17.78
N TYR A 347 -16.69 1.81 -17.92
CA TYR A 347 -16.02 3.12 -18.04
C TYR A 347 -16.25 3.77 -19.42
N LEU A 348 -16.65 2.98 -20.42
CA LEU A 348 -16.81 3.36 -21.83
C LEU A 348 -18.27 3.68 -22.18
#